data_AF-A0A923QE09-F1
#
_entry.id   AF-A0A923QE09-F1
#
_cell.length_a   1.000
_cell.length_b   1.000
_cell.length_c   1.000
_cell.angle_alpha   90.00
_cell.angle_beta   90.00
_cell.angle_gamma   90.00
#
_symmetry.space_group_name_H-M   'P 1'
#
loop_
_entity.id
_entity.type
_entity.pdbx_description
1 polymer ?
#
loop_
_entity_poly.entity_id
_entity_poly.type
_entity_poly.pdbx_seq_one_letter_code
_entity_poly.pdbx_strand_id
1 'polypeptide(L)'
;MTARCFGAGNPLYESYHDTEWGRPQTGERALYEKLCLEGFQAGLSWLTVLRKREALREVFAGFDADVVAELDIGPLLTDSRLIRSRAKLTACVTNARATVALRAHGGLPALLWQAAELPSAAY
;
A
#
# COMPACT_ATOMS: atom_id res chain seq x y z
N MET A 1 3.63 26.53 -16.69
CA MET A 1 3.63 25.04 -16.62
C MET A 1 4.03 24.68 -15.20
N THR A 2 3.13 24.10 -14.41
CA THR A 2 3.45 23.72 -13.02
C THR A 2 4.46 22.57 -13.06
N ALA A 3 5.63 22.75 -12.47
CA ALA A 3 6.64 21.70 -12.40
C ALA A 3 6.21 20.65 -11.36
N ARG A 4 6.15 19.37 -11.76
CA ARG A 4 5.94 18.25 -10.82
C ARG A 4 7.26 17.92 -10.12
N CYS A 5 7.21 17.51 -8.85
CA CYS A 5 8.44 17.15 -8.13
C CYS A 5 8.99 15.78 -8.55
N PHE A 6 8.14 14.90 -9.10
CA PHE A 6 8.55 13.66 -9.76
C PHE A 6 7.48 13.18 -10.76
N GLY A 7 7.78 12.11 -11.50
CA GLY A 7 6.80 11.38 -12.31
C GLY A 7 6.50 11.98 -13.68
N ALA A 8 7.05 13.16 -14.01
CA ALA A 8 6.87 13.79 -15.31
C ALA A 8 7.29 12.88 -16.47
N GLY A 9 6.47 12.85 -17.53
CA GLY A 9 6.71 12.06 -18.74
C GLY A 9 6.09 10.65 -18.70
N ASN A 10 5.42 10.25 -17.62
CA ASN A 10 4.67 9.01 -17.56
C ASN A 10 3.24 9.24 -17.04
N PRO A 11 2.18 9.07 -17.85
CA PRO A 11 0.81 9.42 -17.44
C PRO A 11 0.32 8.73 -16.16
N LEU A 12 0.70 7.47 -15.93
CA LEU A 12 0.33 6.75 -14.71
C LEU A 12 1.01 7.36 -13.48
N TYR A 13 2.29 7.71 -13.60
CA TYR A 13 3.03 8.30 -12.50
C TYR A 13 2.62 9.75 -12.23
N GLU A 14 2.31 10.51 -13.28
CA GLU A 14 1.76 11.86 -13.19
C GLU A 14 0.41 11.87 -12.46
N SER A 15 -0.51 10.96 -12.83
CA SER A 15 -1.80 10.83 -12.14
C SER A 15 -1.60 10.49 -10.67
N TYR A 16 -0.73 9.52 -10.35
CA TYR A 16 -0.44 9.16 -8.97
C TYR A 16 0.16 10.33 -8.17
N HIS A 17 1.10 11.08 -8.74
CA HIS A 17 1.68 12.28 -8.14
C HIS A 17 0.59 13.32 -7.84
N ASP A 18 -0.24 13.64 -8.83
CA ASP A 18 -1.19 14.76 -8.74
C ASP A 18 -2.39 14.45 -7.83
N THR A 19 -2.79 13.18 -7.75
CA THR A 19 -4.07 12.79 -7.14
C THR A 19 -3.95 11.90 -5.92
N GLU A 20 -2.80 11.27 -5.66
CA GLU A 20 -2.66 10.32 -4.55
C GLU A 20 -1.49 10.67 -3.62
N TRP A 21 -0.33 11.03 -4.17
CA TRP A 21 0.88 11.25 -3.37
C TRP A 21 0.77 12.50 -2.49
N GLY A 22 1.16 12.37 -1.22
CA GLY A 22 1.12 13.46 -0.24
C GLY A 22 -0.29 13.82 0.24
N ARG A 23 -1.35 13.17 -0.27
CA ARG A 23 -2.71 13.37 0.24
C ARG A 23 -2.93 12.52 1.50
N PRO A 24 -3.46 13.10 2.60
CA PRO A 24 -3.70 12.35 3.82
C PRO A 24 -4.64 11.16 3.60
N GLN A 25 -4.26 10.01 4.13
CA GLN A 25 -5.10 8.81 4.19
C GLN A 25 -5.26 8.40 5.65
N THR A 26 -6.50 8.22 6.09
CA THR A 26 -6.82 7.90 7.50
C THR A 26 -7.52 6.56 7.67
N GLY A 27 -7.99 5.94 6.58
CA GLY A 27 -8.65 4.62 6.64
C GLY A 27 -7.64 3.48 6.79
N GLU A 28 -7.95 2.51 7.65
CA GLU A 28 -7.10 1.33 7.91
C GLU A 28 -6.71 0.59 6.64
N ARG A 29 -7.69 0.24 5.79
CA ARG A 29 -7.44 -0.48 4.52
C ARG A 29 -6.51 0.29 3.60
N ALA A 30 -6.73 1.60 3.43
CA ALA A 30 -5.94 2.43 2.53
C ALA A 30 -4.49 2.57 3.03
N LEU A 31 -4.32 2.73 4.34
CA LEU A 31 -3.00 2.76 5.00
C LEU A 31 -2.29 1.41 4.95
N TYR A 32 -3.00 0.31 5.18
CA TYR A 32 -2.45 -1.05 5.07
C TYR A 32 -2.01 -1.37 3.64
N GLU A 33 -2.85 -1.05 2.64
CA GLU A 33 -2.48 -1.15 1.22
C GLU A 33 -1.19 -0.36 0.95
N LYS A 34 -1.16 0.91 1.35
CA LYS A 34 0.01 1.78 1.12
C LYS A 34 1.27 1.21 1.75
N LEU A 35 1.21 0.76 3.00
CA LEU A 35 2.33 0.14 3.72
C LEU A 35 2.86 -1.09 2.97
N CYS A 36 1.97 -1.97 2.51
CA CYS A 36 2.35 -3.15 1.74
C CYS A 36 2.99 -2.79 0.38
N LEU A 37 2.42 -1.83 -0.35
CA LEU A 37 2.97 -1.40 -1.64
C LEU A 37 4.38 -0.80 -1.50
N GLU A 38 4.65 -0.01 -0.45
CA GLU A 38 6.00 0.47 -0.14
C GLU A 38 6.97 -0.68 0.12
N GLY A 39 6.55 -1.74 0.83
CA GLY A 39 7.34 -2.95 1.00
C GLY A 39 7.68 -3.65 -0.33
N PHE A 40 6.77 -3.61 -1.31
CA PHE A 40 7.04 -4.14 -2.65
C PHE A 40 8.10 -3.35 -3.42
N GLN A 41 8.30 -2.07 -3.10
CA GLN A 41 9.24 -1.20 -3.79
C GLN A 41 10.71 -1.58 -3.54
N ALA A 42 11.04 -2.26 -2.44
CA ALA A 42 12.44 -2.57 -2.10
C ALA A 42 13.21 -3.21 -3.28
N GLY A 43 14.21 -2.50 -3.82
CA GLY A 43 15.00 -2.93 -4.99
C GLY A 43 14.32 -2.77 -6.36
N LEU A 44 13.21 -2.02 -6.45
CA LEU A 44 12.44 -1.77 -7.68
C LEU A 44 12.09 -0.29 -7.81
N SER A 45 11.71 0.13 -9.01
CA SER A 45 11.10 1.46 -9.19
C SER A 45 9.66 1.47 -8.65
N TRP A 46 9.19 2.61 -8.12
CA TRP A 46 7.79 2.76 -7.71
C TRP A 46 6.82 2.56 -8.88
N LEU A 47 7.21 3.00 -10.09
CA LEU A 47 6.41 2.77 -11.30
C LEU A 47 6.19 1.27 -11.59
N THR A 48 7.16 0.41 -11.26
CA THR A 48 7.00 -1.06 -11.34
C THR A 48 5.89 -1.53 -10.40
N VAL A 49 5.83 -1.00 -9.18
CA VAL A 49 4.78 -1.33 -8.20
C VAL A 49 3.43 -0.80 -8.66
N LEU A 50 3.34 0.47 -9.09
CA LEU A 50 2.10 1.08 -9.58
C LEU A 50 1.47 0.30 -10.74
N ARG A 51 2.28 -0.15 -11.70
CA ARG A 51 1.80 -0.98 -12.83
C ARG A 51 1.23 -2.33 -12.40
N LYS A 52 1.59 -2.81 -11.21
CA LYS A 52 1.20 -4.10 -10.64
C LYS A 52 0.12 -3.96 -9.56
N ARG A 53 -0.24 -2.73 -9.18
CA ARG A 53 -1.15 -2.41 -8.07
C ARG A 53 -2.51 -3.08 -8.21
N GLU A 54 -3.14 -3.02 -9.38
CA GLU A 54 -4.48 -3.60 -9.55
C GLU A 54 -4.46 -5.14 -9.42
N ALA A 55 -3.43 -5.80 -9.93
CA ALA A 55 -3.27 -7.25 -9.72
C ALA A 55 -3.02 -7.58 -8.23
N LEU A 56 -2.25 -6.75 -7.52
CA LEU A 56 -2.04 -6.90 -6.07
C LEU A 56 -3.36 -6.70 -5.30
N ARG A 57 -4.17 -5.70 -5.66
CA ARG A 57 -5.50 -5.48 -5.08
C ARG A 57 -6.40 -6.69 -5.29
N GLU A 58 -6.43 -7.25 -6.49
CA GLU A 58 -7.24 -8.43 -6.79
C GLU A 58 -6.86 -9.63 -5.88
N VAL A 59 -5.57 -10.00 -5.84
CA VAL A 59 -5.13 -11.18 -5.10
C VAL A 59 -5.13 -11.00 -3.58
N PHE A 60 -5.08 -9.75 -3.10
CA PHE A 60 -5.17 -9.40 -1.69
C PHE A 60 -6.57 -8.91 -1.29
N ALA A 61 -7.62 -9.24 -2.07
CA ALA A 61 -9.01 -8.90 -1.74
C ALA A 61 -9.23 -7.41 -1.41
N GLY A 62 -8.65 -6.52 -2.21
CA GLY A 62 -8.67 -5.08 -1.99
C GLY A 62 -7.88 -4.64 -0.76
N PHE A 63 -6.90 -5.43 -0.33
CA PHE A 63 -6.16 -5.26 0.93
C PHE A 63 -7.09 -5.28 2.16
N ASP A 64 -8.07 -6.17 2.16
CA ASP A 64 -8.81 -6.47 3.38
C ASP A 64 -7.89 -7.23 4.37
N ALA A 65 -7.53 -6.60 5.49
CA ALA A 65 -6.58 -7.18 6.43
C ALA A 65 -7.08 -8.48 7.08
N ASP A 66 -8.39 -8.65 7.28
CA ASP A 66 -8.95 -9.89 7.83
C ASP A 66 -8.83 -11.04 6.83
N VAL A 67 -9.13 -10.77 5.56
CA VAL A 67 -8.99 -11.77 4.49
C VAL A 67 -7.52 -12.11 4.23
N VAL A 68 -6.64 -11.11 4.18
CA VAL A 68 -5.22 -11.32 3.86
C VAL A 68 -4.46 -12.01 5.00
N ALA A 69 -4.89 -11.85 6.26
CA ALA A 69 -4.27 -12.52 7.40
C ALA A 69 -4.30 -14.05 7.31
N GLU A 70 -5.30 -14.60 6.63
CA GLU A 70 -5.52 -16.04 6.44
C GLU A 70 -5.09 -16.55 5.05
N LEU A 71 -4.55 -15.69 4.21
CA LEU A 71 -4.22 -16.00 2.82
C LEU A 71 -3.02 -16.95 2.68
N ASP A 72 -3.16 -17.99 1.86
CA ASP A 72 -2.02 -18.79 1.37
C ASP A 72 -1.36 -18.12 0.15
N ILE A 73 -0.07 -17.81 0.28
CA ILE A 73 0.72 -17.20 -0.78
C ILE A 73 1.23 -18.19 -1.83
N GLY A 74 1.13 -19.50 -1.58
CA GLY A 74 1.64 -20.56 -2.45
C GLY A 74 1.24 -20.38 -3.91
N PRO A 75 -0.07 -20.28 -4.22
CA PRO A 75 -0.56 -20.04 -5.57
C PRO A 75 -0.02 -18.74 -6.20
N LEU A 76 0.10 -17.67 -5.42
CA LEU A 76 0.51 -16.34 -5.90
C LEU A 76 1.94 -16.28 -6.43
N LEU A 77 2.81 -17.21 -6.00
CA LEU A 77 4.19 -17.29 -6.47
C LEU A 77 4.31 -17.64 -7.96
N THR A 78 3.25 -18.16 -8.55
CA THR A 78 3.22 -18.50 -9.98
C THR A 78 2.56 -17.41 -10.83
N ASP A 79 1.88 -16.44 -10.23
CA ASP A 79 1.17 -15.39 -10.96
C ASP A 79 2.15 -14.34 -11.53
N SER A 80 2.31 -14.33 -12.86
CA SER A 80 3.19 -13.41 -13.58
C SER A 80 2.71 -11.95 -13.56
N ARG A 81 1.44 -11.72 -13.19
CA ARG A 81 0.91 -10.37 -12.97
C ARG A 81 1.49 -9.73 -11.71
N LEU A 82 2.12 -10.49 -10.82
CA LEU A 82 2.64 -10.00 -9.54
C LEU A 82 4.16 -9.83 -9.53
N ILE A 83 4.66 -9.19 -8.47
CA ILE A 83 6.07 -9.25 -8.07
C ILE A 83 6.25 -10.56 -7.27
N ARG A 84 6.75 -11.61 -7.91
CA ARG A 84 6.85 -12.99 -7.39
C ARG A 84 7.99 -13.19 -6.38
N SER A 85 8.06 -12.31 -5.38
CA SER A 85 8.99 -12.44 -4.25
C SER A 85 8.26 -13.06 -3.07
N ARG A 86 8.69 -14.27 -2.67
CA ARG A 86 8.14 -14.96 -1.49
C ARG A 86 8.19 -14.08 -0.24
N ALA A 87 9.33 -13.43 0.01
CA ALA A 87 9.48 -12.56 1.17
C ALA A 87 8.47 -11.40 1.17
N LYS A 88 8.26 -10.73 0.03
CA LYS A 88 7.32 -9.60 -0.08
C LYS A 88 5.87 -10.03 0.04
N LEU A 89 5.50 -11.16 -0.56
CA LEU A 89 4.15 -11.74 -0.45
C LEU A 89 3.86 -12.18 0.99
N THR A 90 4.80 -12.88 1.64
CA THR A 90 4.67 -13.25 3.06
C THR A 90 4.56 -12.01 3.95
N ALA A 91 5.34 -10.96 3.68
CA ALA A 91 5.28 -9.73 4.46
C ALA A 91 3.88 -9.09 4.42
N CYS A 92 3.13 -9.21 3.32
CA CYS A 92 1.76 -8.70 3.26
C CYS A 92 0.82 -9.44 4.23
N VAL A 93 0.92 -10.78 4.31
CA VAL A 93 0.17 -11.61 5.26
C VAL A 93 0.56 -11.31 6.70
N THR A 94 1.86 -11.19 6.98
CA THR A 94 2.37 -10.81 8.31
C THR A 94 1.86 -9.43 8.72
N ASN A 95 1.90 -8.45 7.81
CA ASN A 95 1.40 -7.10 8.05
C ASN A 95 -0.12 -7.07 8.24
N ALA A 96 -0.88 -7.94 7.55
CA ALA A 96 -2.32 -8.08 7.74
C ALA A 96 -2.64 -8.54 9.18
N ARG A 97 -1.98 -9.60 9.64
CA ARG A 97 -2.10 -10.10 11.02
C ARG A 97 -1.77 -9.04 12.07
N ALA A 98 -0.68 -8.29 11.84
CA ALA A 98 -0.30 -7.18 12.71
C ALA A 98 -1.35 -6.04 12.69
N THR A 99 -1.91 -5.72 11.52
CA THR A 99 -2.96 -4.72 11.37
C THR A 99 -4.21 -5.10 12.16
N VAL A 100 -4.67 -6.35 12.04
CA VAL A 100 -5.80 -6.88 12.82
C VAL A 100 -5.51 -6.83 14.33
N ALA A 101 -4.32 -7.26 14.75
CA ALA A 101 -3.92 -7.24 16.16
C ALA A 101 -3.87 -5.81 16.75
N LEU A 102 -3.44 -4.82 15.96
CA LEU A 102 -3.37 -3.42 16.37
C LEU A 102 -4.75 -2.82 16.70
N ARG A 103 -5.86 -3.39 16.22
CA ARG A 103 -7.21 -2.89 16.53
C ARG A 103 -7.51 -2.86 18.03
N ALA A 104 -6.92 -3.78 18.80
CA ALA A 104 -7.00 -3.78 20.27
C ALA A 104 -6.26 -2.58 20.93
N HIS A 105 -5.42 -1.88 20.16
CA HIS A 105 -4.58 -0.75 20.58
C HIS A 105 -4.89 0.54 19.82
N GLY A 106 -6.11 0.66 19.26
CA GLY A 106 -6.55 1.85 18.51
C GLY A 106 -6.37 1.74 16.99
N GLY A 107 -5.83 0.63 16.49
CA GLY A 107 -5.72 0.32 15.06
C GLY A 107 -4.51 0.96 14.38
N LEU A 108 -4.26 0.50 13.15
CA LEU A 108 -3.16 1.00 12.31
C LEU A 108 -3.22 2.53 12.09
N PRO A 109 -4.39 3.16 11.83
CA PRO A 109 -4.45 4.62 11.69
C PRO A 109 -3.94 5.36 12.92
N ALA A 110 -4.34 4.96 14.12
CA ALA A 110 -3.90 5.62 15.35
C ALA A 110 -2.37 5.49 15.51
N LEU A 111 -1.82 4.29 15.28
CA LEU A 111 -0.37 4.07 15.34
C LEU A 111 0.40 4.95 14.36
N LEU A 112 -0.05 5.07 13.11
CA LEU A 112 0.69 5.82 12.08
C LEU A 112 0.57 7.33 12.27
N TRP A 113 -0.58 7.82 12.73
CA TRP A 113 -0.84 9.25 12.87
C TRP A 113 -0.50 9.81 14.26
N GLN A 114 -0.14 8.98 15.25
CA GLN A 114 0.15 9.45 16.62
C GLN A 114 1.25 10.52 16.72
N ALA A 115 2.21 10.51 15.78
CA ALA A 115 3.35 11.42 15.77
C ALA A 115 3.21 12.56 14.75
N ALA A 116 2.12 12.59 13.99
CA ALA A 116 1.89 13.59 12.97
C ALA A 116 1.08 14.74 13.55
N GLU A 117 1.54 15.97 13.36
CA GLU A 117 0.67 17.14 13.44
C GLU A 117 -0.28 17.08 12.25
N LEU A 118 -1.50 16.59 12.46
CA LEU A 118 -2.54 16.69 11.43
C LEU A 118 -2.73 18.18 11.14
N PRO A 119 -2.60 18.65 9.88
CA PRO A 119 -2.90 20.03 9.56
C PRO A 119 -4.32 20.34 10.02
N SER A 120 -4.50 21.45 10.74
CA SER A 120 -5.81 21.83 11.27
C SER A 120 -6.85 21.76 10.15
N ALA A 121 -8.06 21.29 10.46
CA ALA A 121 -9.18 21.21 9.52
C ALA A 121 -9.58 22.61 9.03
N ALA A 122 -8.81 23.14 8.09
CA ALA A 122 -9.01 24.39 7.40
C ALA A 122 -8.63 24.13 5.93
N TYR A 123 -9.60 23.57 5.20
CA TYR A 123 -9.74 23.72 3.76
C TYR A 123 -11.10 24.35 3.51
#